data_AF-A0A3S8UA96-F1
#
_entry.id   AF-A0A3S8UA96-F1
#
_cell.length_a   1.000
_cell.length_b   1.000
_cell.length_c   1.000
_cell.angle_alpha   90.00
_cell.angle_beta   90.00
_cell.angle_gamma   90.00
#
_symmetry.space_group_name_H-M   'P 1'
#
loop_
_entity.id
_entity.type
_entity.pdbx_description
1 polymer ?
#
loop_
_entity_poly.entity_id
_entity_poly.type
_entity_poly.pdbx_seq_one_letter_code
_entity_poly.pdbx_strand_id
1 'polypeptide(L)'
;MLITPAKSFDRTVTPFPVTVKTMQFGDVLALGDDLADVDLLVIPLIGESFDAFDLLHQLGATVFMGRVRVVSERLPDRAMVLGELRAVADPLGLTVDLIDCAQPHLVEAHHMT
;
A
#
# COMPACT_ATOMS: atom_id res chain seq x y z
N MET A 1 -37.80 2.70 -7.40
CA MET A 1 -37.46 2.84 -5.97
C MET A 1 -36.07 3.45 -5.91
N LEU A 2 -35.96 4.74 -5.56
CA LEU A 2 -34.68 5.46 -5.46
C LEU A 2 -34.36 5.61 -3.97
N ILE A 3 -33.25 5.04 -3.53
CA ILE A 3 -32.74 5.22 -2.16
C ILE A 3 -31.77 6.41 -2.20
N THR A 4 -32.18 7.53 -1.63
CA THR A 4 -31.29 8.67 -1.38
C THR A 4 -30.60 8.46 -0.03
N PRO A 5 -29.26 8.44 0.08
CA PRO A 5 -28.62 8.41 1.38
C PRO A 5 -28.82 9.76 2.08
N ALA A 6 -29.68 9.78 3.09
CA ALA A 6 -29.78 10.87 4.05
C ALA A 6 -28.74 10.64 5.15
N LYS A 7 -27.54 11.21 5.00
CA LYS A 7 -26.69 11.60 6.13
C LYS A 7 -25.53 12.45 5.62
N SER A 8 -25.54 13.71 6.02
CA SER A 8 -24.38 14.59 5.98
C SER A 8 -23.19 13.87 6.62
N PHE A 9 -22.11 13.72 5.87
CA PHE A 9 -20.83 13.26 6.42
C PHE A 9 -20.32 14.33 7.38
N ASP A 10 -20.53 14.13 8.67
CA ASP A 10 -19.81 14.86 9.70
C ASP A 10 -18.32 14.48 9.57
N ARG A 11 -17.49 15.47 9.26
CA ARG A 11 -16.07 15.32 8.92
C ARG A 11 -15.19 15.37 10.17
N THR A 12 -15.71 14.92 11.31
CA THR A 12 -14.94 14.73 12.55
C THR A 12 -14.11 13.46 12.42
N VAL A 13 -12.98 13.57 11.72
CA VAL A 13 -11.95 12.52 11.71
C VAL A 13 -11.31 12.49 13.09
N THR A 14 -11.78 11.62 13.97
CA THR A 14 -11.01 11.26 15.16
C THR A 14 -9.73 10.56 14.71
N PRO A 15 -8.54 11.04 15.08
CA PRO A 15 -7.30 10.33 14.76
C PRO A 15 -7.30 9.03 15.55
N PHE A 16 -7.54 7.91 14.87
CA PHE A 16 -7.22 6.60 15.42
C PHE A 16 -5.71 6.52 15.61
N PRO A 17 -5.20 5.94 16.71
CA PRO A 17 -3.77 5.72 16.87
C PRO A 17 -3.31 4.77 15.76
N VAL A 18 -2.54 5.29 14.80
CA VAL A 18 -1.89 4.48 13.77
C VAL A 18 -0.54 4.02 14.31
N THR A 19 -0.31 2.72 14.34
CA THR A 19 1.01 2.15 14.64
C THR A 19 1.74 1.88 13.33
N VAL A 20 2.88 2.55 13.14
CA VAL A 20 3.76 2.33 11.99
C VAL A 20 4.98 1.57 12.47
N LYS A 21 5.27 0.43 11.85
CA LYS A 21 6.47 -0.36 12.11
C LYS A 21 7.23 -0.55 10.80
N THR A 22 8.50 -0.15 10.80
CA THR A 22 9.43 -0.46 9.71
C THR A 22 10.13 -1.78 10.02
N MET A 23 10.29 -2.62 9.01
CA MET A 23 10.90 -3.94 9.16
C MET A 23 11.56 -4.40 7.85
N GLN A 24 12.46 -5.37 7.95
CA GLN A 24 13.07 -5.99 6.78
C GLN A 24 12.10 -7.00 6.16
N PHE A 25 12.24 -7.24 4.86
CA PHE A 25 11.41 -8.19 4.12
C PHE A 25 11.33 -9.56 4.76
N GLY A 26 12.48 -10.14 5.15
CA GLY A 26 12.53 -11.46 5.79
C GLY A 26 11.77 -11.53 7.11
N ASP A 27 11.57 -10.39 7.78
CA ASP A 27 10.85 -10.34 9.04
C ASP A 27 9.33 -10.24 8.83
N VAL A 28 8.84 -9.84 7.65
CA VAL A 28 7.41 -9.63 7.38
C VAL A 28 6.65 -10.94 7.50
N LEU A 29 7.19 -12.02 6.92
CA LEU A 29 6.57 -13.35 7.03
C LEU A 29 6.71 -13.96 8.41
N ALA A 30 7.73 -13.53 9.18
CA ALA A 30 7.94 -14.00 10.55
C ALA A 30 6.86 -13.49 11.53
N LEU A 31 6.05 -12.51 11.11
CA LEU A 31 4.88 -12.06 11.88
C LEU A 31 3.78 -13.12 11.98
N GLY A 32 3.70 -14.04 11.00
CA GLY A 32 2.71 -15.12 11.03
C GLY A 32 1.28 -14.62 11.23
N ASP A 33 0.66 -15.01 12.34
CA ASP A 33 -0.72 -14.65 12.68
C ASP A 33 -0.90 -13.14 12.97
N ASP A 34 0.16 -12.43 13.38
CA ASP A 34 0.10 -10.98 13.63
C ASP A 34 -0.19 -10.18 12.33
N LEU A 35 -0.01 -10.79 11.15
CA LEU A 35 -0.39 -10.17 9.87
C LEU A 35 -1.91 -10.00 9.71
N ALA A 36 -2.72 -10.73 10.48
CA ALA A 36 -4.18 -10.58 10.45
C ALA A 36 -4.64 -9.18 10.88
N ASP A 37 -3.87 -8.52 11.75
CA ASP A 37 -4.17 -7.19 12.27
C ASP A 37 -3.53 -6.05 11.45
N VAL A 38 -2.86 -6.39 10.33
CA VAL A 38 -2.20 -5.39 9.47
C VAL A 38 -3.15 -4.94 8.36
N ASP A 39 -3.58 -3.68 8.43
CA ASP A 39 -4.48 -3.09 7.43
C ASP A 39 -3.77 -2.69 6.13
N LEU A 40 -2.49 -2.29 6.22
CA LEU A 40 -1.72 -1.71 5.11
C LEU A 40 -0.25 -2.10 5.19
N LEU A 41 0.26 -2.66 4.10
CA LEU A 41 1.68 -2.87 3.90
C LEU A 41 2.18 -1.93 2.81
N VAL A 42 3.21 -1.14 3.10
CA VAL A 42 3.85 -0.24 2.14
C VAL A 42 5.24 -0.77 1.81
N ILE A 43 5.49 -1.07 0.54
CA ILE A 43 6.71 -1.73 0.09
C ILE A 43 7.29 -1.03 -1.15
N PRO A 44 8.61 -1.02 -1.36
CA PRO A 44 9.16 -0.57 -2.63
C PRO A 44 8.74 -1.52 -3.76
N LEU A 45 8.88 -1.14 -5.03
CA LEU A 45 8.70 -2.07 -6.14
C LEU A 45 9.86 -3.07 -6.20
N ILE A 46 11.09 -2.58 -5.98
CA ILE A 46 12.32 -3.36 -6.04
C ILE A 46 13.34 -2.79 -5.06
N GLY A 47 14.21 -3.64 -4.52
CA GLY A 47 15.34 -3.29 -3.68
C GLY A 47 16.44 -4.33 -3.79
N GLU A 48 17.59 -4.09 -3.14
CA GLU A 48 18.80 -4.95 -3.25
C GLU A 48 18.55 -6.44 -2.96
N SER A 49 17.62 -6.73 -2.03
CA SER A 49 17.22 -8.08 -1.65
C SER A 49 15.69 -8.22 -1.58
N PHE A 50 14.98 -7.43 -2.38
CA PHE A 50 13.53 -7.31 -2.28
C PHE A 50 12.88 -7.17 -3.66
N ASP A 51 11.82 -7.94 -3.87
CA ASP A 51 10.94 -7.83 -5.04
C ASP A 51 9.48 -7.84 -4.55
N ALA A 52 8.71 -6.84 -4.99
CA ALA A 52 7.29 -6.76 -4.64
C ALA A 52 6.49 -7.97 -5.14
N PHE A 53 6.84 -8.53 -6.31
CA PHE A 53 6.17 -9.71 -6.85
C PHE A 53 6.41 -10.94 -5.98
N ASP A 54 7.64 -11.16 -5.53
CA ASP A 54 7.96 -12.27 -4.63
C ASP A 54 7.23 -12.15 -3.29
N LEU A 55 7.16 -10.93 -2.74
CA LEU A 55 6.39 -10.70 -1.51
C LEU A 55 4.90 -10.98 -1.72
N LEU A 56 4.30 -10.56 -2.84
CA LEU A 56 2.88 -10.83 -3.10
C LEU A 56 2.59 -12.33 -3.13
N HIS A 57 3.43 -13.13 -3.79
CA HIS A 57 3.28 -14.59 -3.79
C HIS A 57 3.35 -15.18 -2.38
N GLN A 58 4.28 -14.69 -1.56
CA GLN A 58 4.44 -15.18 -0.19
C GLN A 58 3.28 -14.74 0.70
N LEU A 59 2.79 -13.51 0.57
CA LEU A 59 1.63 -13.00 1.31
C LEU A 59 0.37 -13.79 1.01
N GLY A 60 0.19 -14.26 -0.23
CA GLY A 60 -0.93 -15.13 -0.60
C GLY A 60 -1.01 -16.45 0.17
N ALA A 61 0.08 -16.86 0.83
CA ALA A 61 0.12 -18.03 1.71
C ALA A 61 -0.07 -17.69 3.21
N THR A 62 -0.38 -16.44 3.54
CA THR A 62 -0.54 -15.95 4.91
C THR A 62 -1.99 -15.59 5.24
N VAL A 63 -2.24 -15.17 6.48
CA VAL A 63 -3.55 -14.67 6.95
C VAL A 63 -3.78 -13.18 6.63
N PHE A 64 -2.85 -12.53 5.94
CA PHE A 64 -2.94 -11.11 5.61
C PHE A 64 -4.14 -10.83 4.69
N MET A 65 -5.05 -9.95 5.12
CA MET A 65 -6.22 -9.51 4.36
C MET A 65 -6.24 -8.00 4.10
N GLY A 66 -5.15 -7.31 4.45
CA GLY A 66 -4.99 -5.88 4.26
C GLY A 66 -4.71 -5.49 2.80
N ARG A 67 -4.34 -4.23 2.60
CA ARG A 67 -3.95 -3.69 1.30
C ARG A 67 -2.44 -3.63 1.16
N VAL A 68 -1.94 -3.94 -0.03
CA VAL A 68 -0.53 -3.75 -0.38
C VAL A 68 -0.39 -2.48 -1.21
N ARG A 69 0.54 -1.63 -0.83
CA ARG A 69 0.87 -0.40 -1.53
C ARG A 69 2.32 -0.45 -1.96
N VAL A 70 2.50 -0.65 -3.26
CA VAL A 70 3.80 -0.67 -3.89
C VAL A 70 4.21 0.76 -4.22
N VAL A 71 5.43 1.12 -3.87
CA VAL A 71 6.01 2.44 -4.06
C VAL A 71 7.14 2.34 -5.07
N SER A 72 7.13 3.19 -6.08
CA SER A 72 8.20 3.28 -7.06
C SER A 72 8.51 4.73 -7.39
N GLU A 73 9.72 4.98 -7.88
CA GLU A 73 10.12 6.28 -8.40
C GLU A 73 10.21 6.21 -9.92
N ARG A 74 9.47 7.10 -10.61
CA ARG A 74 9.65 7.37 -12.05
C ARG A 74 9.50 6.12 -12.92
N LEU A 75 8.34 5.48 -12.86
CA LEU A 75 8.05 4.34 -13.72
C LEU A 75 7.77 4.78 -15.17
N PRO A 76 8.41 4.15 -16.18
CA PRO A 76 8.19 4.49 -17.58
C PRO A 76 6.77 4.17 -18.05
N ASP A 77 6.16 3.08 -17.57
CA ASP A 77 4.75 2.76 -17.79
C ASP A 77 4.13 2.21 -16.50
N ARG A 78 3.56 3.12 -15.70
CA ARG A 78 2.90 2.77 -14.44
C ARG A 78 1.69 1.85 -14.64
N ALA A 79 0.94 2.01 -15.73
CA ALA A 79 -0.28 1.25 -15.95
C ALA A 79 0.04 -0.22 -16.24
N MET A 80 1.06 -0.46 -17.06
CA MET A 80 1.57 -1.80 -17.32
C MET A 80 2.04 -2.47 -16.02
N VAL A 81 2.90 -1.80 -15.24
CA VAL A 81 3.44 -2.37 -13.98
C VAL A 81 2.31 -2.66 -12.97
N LEU A 82 1.34 -1.78 -12.82
CA LEU A 82 0.17 -2.04 -11.97
C LEU A 82 -0.67 -3.21 -12.49
N GLY A 83 -0.78 -3.37 -13.80
CA GLY A 83 -1.43 -4.52 -14.43
C GLY A 83 -0.77 -5.83 -14.04
N GLU A 84 0.56 -5.90 -14.12
CA GLU A 84 1.34 -7.08 -13.72
C GLU A 84 1.20 -7.37 -12.22
N LEU A 85 1.30 -6.35 -11.37
CA LEU A 85 1.12 -6.51 -9.92
C LEU A 85 -0.26 -7.09 -9.58
N ARG A 86 -1.31 -6.61 -10.26
CA ARG A 86 -2.69 -7.12 -10.09
C ARG A 86 -2.86 -8.52 -10.65
N ALA A 87 -2.23 -8.86 -11.77
CA ALA A 87 -2.27 -10.20 -12.32
C ALA A 87 -1.74 -11.25 -11.34
N VAL A 88 -0.79 -10.88 -10.48
CA VAL A 88 -0.28 -11.71 -9.38
C VAL A 88 -1.17 -11.63 -8.13
N ALA A 89 -1.61 -10.44 -7.74
CA ALA A 89 -2.34 -10.21 -6.50
C ALA A 89 -3.80 -10.71 -6.52
N ASP A 90 -4.52 -10.50 -7.62
CA ASP A 90 -5.97 -10.77 -7.72
C ASP A 90 -6.30 -12.26 -7.51
N PRO A 91 -5.57 -13.24 -8.09
CA PRO A 91 -5.80 -14.66 -7.81
C PRO A 91 -5.55 -15.07 -6.35
N LEU A 92 -4.74 -14.29 -5.63
CA LEU A 92 -4.40 -14.49 -4.23
C LEU A 92 -5.37 -13.77 -3.28
N GLY A 93 -6.36 -13.04 -3.81
CA GLY A 93 -7.29 -12.24 -3.02
C GLY A 93 -6.66 -10.98 -2.41
N LEU A 94 -5.46 -10.59 -2.85
CA LEU A 94 -4.74 -9.43 -2.35
C LEU A 94 -5.16 -8.17 -3.11
N THR A 95 -5.40 -7.07 -2.39
CA THR A 95 -5.64 -5.76 -3.02
C THR A 95 -4.33 -5.00 -3.12
N VAL A 96 -3.93 -4.62 -4.35
CA VAL A 96 -2.69 -3.88 -4.61
C VAL A 96 -2.91 -2.53 -5.31
N ASP A 97 -2.22 -1.52 -4.80
CA ASP A 97 -2.10 -0.18 -5.38
C ASP A 97 -0.63 0.13 -5.69
N LEU A 98 -0.38 0.91 -6.74
CA LEU A 98 0.95 1.42 -7.10
C LEU A 98 1.00 2.94 -6.93
N ILE A 99 1.90 3.44 -6.09
CA ILE A 99 2.17 4.85 -5.88
C ILE A 99 3.48 5.23 -6.55
N ASP A 100 3.44 6.30 -7.33
CA ASP A 100 4.65 6.95 -7.82
C ASP A 100 5.06 8.04 -6.83
N CYS A 101 6.27 7.96 -6.30
CA CYS A 101 6.86 8.98 -5.44
C CYS A 101 7.48 10.14 -6.22
N ALA A 102 7.48 10.10 -7.56
CA ALA A 102 7.97 11.16 -8.42
C ALA A 102 7.00 12.36 -8.48
N GLN A 103 6.70 12.98 -7.34
CA GLN A 103 6.23 14.36 -7.30
C GLN A 103 6.32 14.98 -5.88
N PRO A 104 7.41 15.67 -5.53
CA PRO A 104 7.40 16.64 -4.45
C PRO A 104 6.68 17.90 -4.94
N HIS A 105 5.39 18.03 -4.64
CA HIS A 105 4.69 19.32 -4.80
C HIS A 105 3.99 19.72 -3.50
N LEU A 106 4.77 19.98 -2.45
CA LEU A 106 4.51 21.06 -1.48
C LEU A 106 5.68 21.13 -0.47
N VAL A 107 6.71 21.95 -0.72
CA VAL A 107 7.27 22.97 0.20
C VAL A 107 8.25 23.84 -0.62
N GLU A 108 7.75 24.63 -1.57
CA GLU A 108 8.51 25.79 -2.06
C GLU A 108 8.15 27.00 -1.19
N ALA A 109 9.14 27.41 -0.38
CA ALA A 109 9.52 28.79 -0.11
C ALA A 109 8.40 29.83 0.10
N HIS A 110 7.84 29.86 1.31
CA HIS A 110 7.42 31.14 1.92
C HIS A 110 8.41 31.51 3.02
N HIS A 111 9.55 32.08 2.62
CA HIS A 111 10.15 33.18 3.37
C HIS A 111 10.91 34.06 2.39
N MET A 112 10.14 34.96 1.77
CA MET A 112 10.69 36.16 1.17
C MET A 112 11.35 37.01 2.26
N THR A 113 12.44 37.63 1.81
CA THR A 113 13.22 38.75 2.35
C THR A 113 12.47 39.72 3.24
#